data_AF-A0A848D4Y7-F1
#
_entry.id   AF-A0A848D4Y7-F1
#
_cell.length_a   1.000
_cell.length_b   1.000
_cell.length_c   1.000
_cell.angle_alpha   90.00
_cell.angle_beta   90.00
_cell.angle_gamma   90.00
#
_symmetry.space_group_name_H-M   'P 1'
#
loop_
_entity.id
_entity.type
_entity.pdbx_description
1 polymer ?
#
loop_
_entity_poly.entity_id
_entity_poly.type
_entity_poly.pdbx_seq_one_letter_code
_entity_poly.pdbx_strand_id
1 'polypeptide(L)'
;MYDSVKAITDDSDLVVVGTVADQKVVQDIDDETDFTLSTVKVITTKKGDAGDETVVVRQTGSTENQTAGAMMETGSTYLLFLVHSGLAGDLASQYYVTGADAGIYLAPATAKAKAQTGTVTEQDISGETFNRVNSDSGDNLPATLTVDEVPAS
;
A
#
# COMPACT_ATOMS: atom_id res chain seq x y z
N MET A 1 3.81 10.96 -12.99
CA MET A 1 2.97 11.80 -12.13
C MET A 1 1.52 11.52 -12.47
N TYR A 2 0.67 11.39 -11.46
CA TYR A 2 -0.76 11.14 -11.60
C TYR A 2 -1.54 12.44 -11.44
N ASP A 3 -2.56 12.62 -12.28
CA ASP A 3 -3.40 13.82 -12.28
C ASP A 3 -4.72 13.66 -11.52
N SER A 4 -5.06 12.42 -11.16
CA SER A 4 -6.34 12.02 -10.60
C SER A 4 -6.29 10.62 -9.97
N VAL A 5 -7.22 10.35 -9.05
CA VAL A 5 -7.41 9.02 -8.45
C VAL A 5 -7.72 7.98 -9.53
N LYS A 6 -8.47 8.37 -10.57
CA LYS A 6 -8.75 7.47 -11.69
C LYS A 6 -7.49 7.06 -12.43
N ALA A 7 -6.58 7.99 -12.74
CA ALA A 7 -5.34 7.68 -13.45
C ALA A 7 -4.47 6.68 -12.68
N ILE A 8 -4.29 6.89 -11.37
CA ILE A 8 -3.52 5.92 -10.55
C ILE A 8 -4.25 4.59 -10.40
N THR A 9 -5.60 4.60 -10.30
CA THR A 9 -6.42 3.38 -10.27
C THR A 9 -6.29 2.59 -11.57
N ASP A 10 -6.30 3.26 -12.72
CA ASP A 10 -6.19 2.62 -14.04
C ASP A 10 -4.85 1.92 -14.21
N ASP A 11 -3.76 2.56 -13.74
CA ASP A 11 -2.38 2.04 -13.77
C ASP A 11 -2.08 0.96 -12.70
N SER A 12 -2.94 0.80 -11.70
CA SER A 12 -2.81 -0.26 -10.70
C SER A 12 -3.41 -1.57 -11.19
N ASP A 13 -2.73 -2.69 -10.93
CA ASP A 13 -3.30 -4.02 -11.13
C ASP A 13 -4.23 -4.41 -9.97
N LEU A 14 -3.94 -3.90 -8.77
CA LEU A 14 -4.64 -4.22 -7.54
C LEU A 14 -4.83 -2.96 -6.69
N VAL A 15 -6.03 -2.77 -6.12
CA VAL A 15 -6.29 -1.72 -5.14
C VAL A 15 -6.96 -2.33 -3.93
N VAL A 16 -6.34 -2.20 -2.76
CA VAL A 16 -6.77 -2.86 -1.52
C VAL A 16 -6.72 -1.91 -0.33
N VAL A 17 -7.53 -2.20 0.69
CA VAL A 17 -7.26 -1.74 2.05
C VAL A 17 -6.73 -2.91 2.85
N GLY A 18 -5.66 -2.71 3.60
CA GLY A 18 -5.10 -3.77 4.44
C GLY A 18 -4.18 -3.27 5.54
N THR A 19 -3.96 -4.14 6.52
CA THR A 19 -3.05 -3.89 7.65
C THR A 19 -1.71 -4.59 7.41
N VAL A 20 -0.61 -3.87 7.57
CA VAL A 20 0.73 -4.46 7.53
C VAL A 20 0.92 -5.34 8.77
N ALA A 21 0.98 -6.65 8.57
CA ALA A 21 1.12 -7.62 9.64
C ALA A 21 2.58 -7.87 10.03
N ASP A 22 3.48 -7.83 9.05
CA ASP A 22 4.89 -8.12 9.23
C ASP A 22 5.73 -7.41 8.17
N GLN A 23 6.98 -7.10 8.51
CA GLN A 23 7.96 -6.52 7.60
C GLN A 23 9.32 -7.21 7.75
N LYS A 24 10.01 -7.38 6.62
CA LYS A 24 11.40 -7.81 6.60
C LYS A 24 12.19 -7.06 5.52
N VAL A 25 13.48 -6.86 5.77
CA VAL A 25 14.41 -6.29 4.80
C VAL A 25 15.11 -7.42 4.05
N VAL A 26 15.23 -7.29 2.73
CA VAL A 26 15.90 -8.24 1.84
C VAL A 26 16.81 -7.50 0.85
N GLN A 27 17.82 -8.20 0.35
CA GLN A 27 18.70 -7.77 -0.75
C GLN A 27 18.72 -8.92 -1.77
N ASP A 28 17.63 -9.07 -2.53
CA ASP A 28 17.35 -10.25 -3.37
C ASP A 28 17.17 -9.92 -4.86
N ILE A 29 17.32 -8.64 -5.23
CA ILE A 29 17.37 -8.17 -6.63
C ILE A 29 18.82 -7.84 -7.02
N ASP A 30 19.56 -7.22 -6.11
CA ASP A 30 20.99 -6.95 -6.19
C ASP A 30 21.62 -6.99 -4.78
N ASP A 31 22.95 -6.93 -4.71
CA ASP A 31 23.72 -7.09 -3.47
C ASP A 31 23.88 -5.77 -2.67
N GLU A 32 23.26 -4.67 -3.10
CA GLU A 32 23.49 -3.33 -2.53
C GLU A 32 22.22 -2.66 -2.03
N THR A 33 21.08 -2.97 -2.64
CA THR A 33 19.81 -2.27 -2.44
C THR A 33 18.95 -3.02 -1.44
N ASP A 34 18.69 -2.36 -0.30
CA ASP A 34 17.68 -2.82 0.63
C ASP A 34 16.29 -2.73 0.00
N PHE A 35 15.47 -3.76 0.20
CA PHE A 35 14.04 -3.74 -0.05
C PHE A 35 13.29 -4.16 1.19
N THR A 36 12.32 -3.37 1.61
CA THR A 36 11.38 -3.76 2.66
C THR A 36 10.20 -4.48 2.03
N LEU A 37 9.98 -5.72 2.45
CA LEU A 37 8.80 -6.50 2.09
C LEU A 37 7.78 -6.39 3.22
N SER A 38 6.61 -5.86 2.90
CA SER A 38 5.49 -5.73 3.83
C SER A 38 4.43 -6.78 3.50
N THR A 39 4.14 -7.64 4.46
CA THR A 39 3.02 -8.58 4.37
C THR A 39 1.76 -7.86 4.80
N VAL A 40 0.86 -7.59 3.87
CA VAL A 40 -0.39 -6.85 4.08
C VAL A 40 -1.54 -7.84 4.14
N LYS A 41 -2.23 -7.90 5.29
CA LYS A 41 -3.51 -8.60 5.42
C LYS A 41 -4.61 -7.73 4.84
N VAL A 42 -5.25 -8.21 3.79
CA VAL A 42 -6.30 -7.51 3.06
C VAL A 42 -7.58 -7.52 3.89
N ILE A 43 -8.17 -6.34 4.03
CA ILE A 43 -9.47 -6.12 4.65
C ILE A 43 -10.55 -6.04 3.57
N THR A 44 -10.27 -5.32 2.48
CA THR A 44 -11.17 -5.22 1.32
C THR A 44 -10.39 -4.96 0.04
N THR A 45 -10.97 -5.36 -1.09
CA THR A 45 -10.40 -5.19 -2.43
C THR A 45 -11.32 -4.33 -3.28
N LYS A 46 -10.77 -3.28 -3.90
CA LYS A 46 -11.50 -2.33 -4.77
C LYS A 46 -11.29 -2.58 -6.26
N LYS A 47 -10.11 -3.09 -6.63
CA LYS A 47 -9.76 -3.49 -7.99
C LYS A 47 -8.84 -4.70 -7.92
N GLY A 48 -8.98 -5.61 -8.89
CA GLY A 48 -8.14 -6.81 -8.99
C GLY A 48 -8.60 -7.94 -8.07
N ASP A 49 -7.75 -8.97 -7.95
CA ASP A 49 -7.96 -10.12 -7.08
C ASP A 49 -6.75 -10.25 -6.14
N ALA A 50 -7.01 -10.20 -4.83
CA ALA A 50 -5.99 -10.32 -3.80
C ALA A 50 -5.69 -11.78 -3.42
N GLY A 51 -6.41 -12.77 -3.97
CA GLY A 51 -6.22 -14.18 -3.68
C GLY A 51 -6.46 -14.51 -2.21
N ASP A 52 -5.45 -15.05 -1.53
CA ASP A 52 -5.50 -15.57 -0.15
C ASP A 52 -5.57 -14.48 0.95
N GLU A 53 -6.22 -13.34 0.65
CA GLU A 53 -6.41 -12.21 1.57
C GLU A 53 -5.10 -11.64 2.16
N THR A 54 -3.96 -11.96 1.54
CA THR A 54 -2.64 -11.45 1.93
C THR A 54 -1.84 -11.12 0.68
N VAL A 55 -1.22 -9.95 0.66
CA VAL A 55 -0.33 -9.52 -0.42
C VAL A 55 1.02 -9.08 0.13
N VAL A 56 2.07 -9.30 -0.65
CA VAL A 56 3.42 -8.84 -0.31
C VAL A 56 3.73 -7.60 -1.14
N VAL A 57 3.92 -6.48 -0.45
CA VAL A 57 4.27 -5.20 -1.08
C VAL A 57 5.74 -4.90 -0.82
N ARG A 58 6.48 -4.71 -1.90
CA ARG A 58 7.90 -4.38 -1.91
C ARG A 58 8.06 -2.87 -2.02
N GLN A 59 8.85 -2.28 -1.13
CA GLN A 59 9.31 -0.90 -1.23
C GLN A 59 10.84 -0.88 -1.25
N THR A 60 11.42 -0.06 -2.11
CA THR A 60 12.88 0.18 -2.10
C THR A 60 13.26 0.92 -0.81
N GLY A 61 14.37 0.51 -0.21
CA GLY A 61 14.89 1.04 1.04
C GLY A 61 14.46 0.26 2.28
N SER A 62 15.00 0.69 3.42
CA SER A 62 14.68 0.19 4.76
C SER A 62 14.51 1.36 5.72
N THR A 63 14.04 1.10 6.95
CA THR A 63 13.97 2.15 7.98
C THR A 63 15.36 2.65 8.39
N GLU A 64 16.40 1.84 8.22
CA GLU A 64 17.79 2.20 8.53
C GLU A 64 18.47 2.90 7.35
N ASN A 65 18.13 2.51 6.12
CA ASN A 65 18.60 3.11 4.87
C ASN A 65 17.40 3.54 4.03
N GLN A 66 16.70 4.59 4.45
CA GLN A 66 15.57 5.11 3.67
C GLN A 66 16.08 5.70 2.36
N THR A 67 15.70 5.07 1.25
CA THR A 67 15.66 5.74 -0.05
C THR A 67 14.48 6.72 -0.08
N ALA A 68 14.50 7.70 -1.00
CA ALA A 68 13.48 8.74 -1.07
C ALA A 68 12.06 8.14 -1.20
N GLY A 69 11.24 8.33 -0.17
CA GLY A 69 9.83 7.97 -0.16
C GLY A 69 9.33 7.54 1.22
N ALA A 70 8.03 7.64 1.45
CA ALA A 70 7.42 7.19 2.70
C ALA A 70 7.34 5.66 2.78
N MET A 71 7.80 5.08 3.89
CA MET A 71 7.72 3.63 4.15
C MET A 71 6.46 3.28 4.93
N MET A 72 5.84 2.14 4.61
CA MET A 72 4.78 1.59 5.42
C MET A 72 5.32 1.10 6.77
N GLU A 73 4.44 0.99 7.77
CA GLU A 73 4.77 0.58 9.12
C GLU A 73 3.92 -0.61 9.56
N THR A 74 4.54 -1.61 10.19
CA THR A 74 3.84 -2.71 10.86
C THR A 74 2.75 -2.23 11.81
N GLY A 75 1.59 -2.90 11.78
CA GLY A 75 0.41 -2.57 12.58
C GLY A 75 -0.45 -1.43 12.01
N SER A 76 -0.02 -0.79 10.93
CA SER A 76 -0.76 0.30 10.30
C SER A 76 -1.64 -0.18 9.16
N THR A 77 -2.78 0.49 8.96
CA THR A 77 -3.75 0.17 7.90
C THR A 77 -3.66 1.20 6.79
N TYR A 78 -3.64 0.73 5.55
CA TYR A 78 -3.45 1.55 4.37
C TYR A 78 -4.48 1.22 3.29
N LEU A 79 -4.88 2.25 2.52
CA LEU A 79 -5.41 2.11 1.18
C LEU A 79 -4.22 2.16 0.21
N LEU A 80 -4.08 1.12 -0.61
CA LEU A 80 -2.90 0.86 -1.43
C LEU A 80 -3.28 0.70 -2.90
N PHE A 81 -2.56 1.42 -3.75
CA PHE A 81 -2.58 1.29 -5.20
C PHE A 81 -1.33 0.51 -5.61
N LEU A 82 -1.52 -0.68 -6.18
CA LEU A 82 -0.48 -1.68 -6.37
C LEU A 82 -0.38 -2.13 -7.82
N VAL A 83 0.84 -2.34 -8.28
CA VAL A 83 1.18 -2.90 -9.60
C VAL A 83 2.04 -4.13 -9.40
N HIS A 84 1.88 -5.16 -10.23
CA HIS A 84 2.70 -6.35 -10.17
C HIS A 84 4.19 -5.99 -10.26
N SER A 85 5.03 -6.73 -9.52
CA SER A 85 6.47 -6.43 -9.46
C SER A 85 7.16 -6.53 -10.82
N GLY A 86 6.60 -7.31 -11.76
CA GLY A 86 7.23 -7.66 -13.03
C GLY A 86 8.50 -8.51 -12.88
N LEU A 87 8.81 -8.95 -11.65
CA LEU A 87 9.96 -9.79 -11.35
C LEU A 87 9.66 -11.26 -11.69
N ALA A 88 10.71 -12.06 -11.82
CA ALA A 88 10.60 -13.48 -12.15
C ALA A 88 10.56 -14.37 -10.89
N GLY A 89 10.09 -15.61 -11.06
CA GLY A 89 10.11 -16.63 -10.01
C GLY A 89 9.23 -16.27 -8.82
N ASP A 90 9.71 -16.56 -7.61
CA ASP A 90 8.97 -16.35 -6.36
C ASP A 90 8.64 -14.87 -6.07
N LEU A 91 9.31 -13.94 -6.77
CA LEU A 91 9.09 -12.50 -6.63
C LEU A 91 7.93 -11.99 -7.51
N ALA A 92 7.48 -12.77 -8.48
CA ALA A 92 6.44 -12.40 -9.44
C ALA A 92 5.07 -12.14 -8.79
N SER A 93 4.81 -12.79 -7.65
CA SER A 93 3.57 -12.62 -6.88
C SER A 93 3.58 -11.38 -5.97
N GLN A 94 4.71 -10.68 -5.88
CA GLN A 94 4.83 -9.45 -5.10
C GLN A 94 4.35 -8.24 -5.90
N TYR A 95 4.05 -7.17 -5.19
CA TYR A 95 3.61 -5.90 -5.76
C TYR A 95 4.59 -4.78 -5.43
N TYR A 96 4.72 -3.82 -6.33
CA TYR A 96 5.19 -2.48 -5.98
C TYR A 96 3.98 -1.57 -5.75
N VAL A 97 4.21 -0.47 -5.05
CA VAL A 97 3.24 0.62 -4.99
C VAL A 97 3.28 1.38 -6.32
N THR A 98 2.10 1.58 -6.90
CA THR A 98 1.93 2.39 -8.10
C THR A 98 2.39 3.82 -7.83
N GLY A 99 3.35 4.31 -8.62
CA GLY A 99 3.92 5.65 -8.42
C GLY A 99 4.87 5.77 -7.22
N ALA A 100 5.57 4.70 -6.85
CA ALA A 100 6.52 4.64 -5.73
C ALA A 100 5.88 4.80 -4.36
N ASP A 101 5.60 6.02 -3.89
CA ASP A 101 4.87 6.25 -2.64
C ASP A 101 3.57 7.05 -2.84
N ALA A 102 3.29 7.48 -4.08
CA ALA A 102 2.08 8.20 -4.45
C ALA A 102 0.81 7.40 -4.15
N GLY A 103 0.88 6.08 -4.30
CA GLY A 103 -0.20 5.12 -4.11
C GLY A 103 -0.44 4.67 -2.67
N ILE A 104 0.12 5.36 -1.67
CA ILE A 104 -0.02 4.99 -0.26
C ILE A 104 -0.86 6.03 0.47
N TYR A 105 -1.97 5.57 1.04
CA TYR A 105 -2.88 6.36 1.86
C TYR A 105 -3.03 5.69 3.23
N LEU A 106 -2.65 6.39 4.30
CA LEU A 106 -2.65 5.90 5.67
C LEU A 106 -3.98 6.18 6.38
N ALA A 107 -4.58 5.14 6.98
CA ALA A 107 -5.76 5.30 7.83
C ALA A 107 -5.42 6.12 9.10
N PRO A 108 -6.36 6.91 9.63
CA PRO A 108 -6.16 7.65 10.87
C PRO A 108 -5.89 6.72 12.07
N ALA A 109 -5.29 7.26 13.12
CA ALA A 109 -4.84 6.50 14.29
C ALA A 109 -5.96 5.71 15.01
N THR A 110 -7.23 6.08 14.81
CA THR A 110 -8.41 5.34 15.27
C THR A 110 -8.49 3.93 14.68
N ALA A 111 -8.12 3.75 13.41
CA ALA A 111 -7.99 2.44 12.79
C ALA A 111 -6.75 1.67 13.31
N LYS A 112 -5.62 2.36 13.57
CA LYS A 112 -4.43 1.76 14.21
C LYS A 112 -4.75 1.24 15.62
N ALA A 113 -5.50 1.99 16.44
CA ALA A 113 -5.85 1.60 17.80
C ALA A 113 -6.75 0.35 17.86
N LYS A 114 -7.65 0.18 16.88
CA LYS A 114 -8.48 -1.02 16.75
C LYS A 114 -7.70 -2.23 16.24
N ALA A 115 -6.78 -2.05 15.29
CA ALA A 115 -5.85 -3.07 14.80
C ALA A 115 -4.96 -3.66 15.92
N GLN A 116 -4.66 -2.87 16.95
CA GLN A 116 -3.90 -3.31 18.13
C GLN A 116 -4.71 -4.18 19.10
N THR A 117 -6.04 -4.20 18.99
CA THR A 117 -6.95 -4.93 19.90
C THR A 117 -7.68 -6.11 19.27
N GLY A 118 -7.55 -6.30 17.95
CA GLY A 118 -8.21 -7.36 17.19
C GLY A 118 -8.00 -7.21 15.68
N THR A 119 -8.75 -7.96 14.88
CA THR A 119 -8.74 -7.85 13.41
C THR A 119 -9.56 -6.64 12.97
N VAL A 120 -8.98 -5.75 12.14
CA VAL A 120 -9.72 -4.67 11.49
C VAL A 120 -10.67 -5.25 10.46
N THR A 121 -11.94 -4.86 10.49
CA THR A 121 -12.96 -5.33 9.53
C THR A 121 -13.32 -4.25 8.51
N GLU A 122 -14.01 -4.62 7.43
CA GLU A 122 -14.55 -3.65 6.47
C GLU A 122 -15.45 -2.59 7.12
N GLN A 123 -16.22 -2.98 8.14
CA GLN A 123 -17.07 -2.06 8.88
C GLN A 123 -16.26 -1.03 9.67
N ASP A 124 -15.05 -1.37 10.11
CA ASP A 124 -14.18 -0.46 10.84
C ASP A 124 -13.53 0.60 9.95
N ILE A 125 -13.40 0.33 8.65
CA ILE A 125 -12.79 1.24 7.67
C ILE A 125 -13.83 1.93 6.77
N SER A 126 -15.11 1.57 6.91
CA SER A 126 -16.20 2.16 6.14
C SER A 126 -16.35 3.65 6.49
N GLY A 127 -16.21 4.51 5.49
CA GLY A 127 -16.25 5.97 5.67
C GLY A 127 -15.02 6.59 6.33
N GLU A 128 -13.97 5.80 6.61
CA GLU A 128 -12.70 6.34 7.11
C GLU A 128 -11.97 7.11 6.00
N THR A 129 -11.37 8.23 6.39
CA THR A 129 -10.63 9.12 5.50
C THR A 129 -9.14 8.83 5.61
N PHE A 130 -8.57 8.21 4.58
CA PHE A 130 -7.15 7.89 4.52
C PHE A 130 -6.36 9.11 4.05
N ASN A 131 -5.20 9.35 4.67
CA ASN A 131 -4.33 10.50 4.39
C ASN A 131 -3.19 10.06 3.49
N ARG A 132 -2.97 10.78 2.41
CA ARG A 132 -1.83 10.55 1.52
C ARG A 132 -0.52 10.67 2.29
N VAL A 133 0.37 9.69 2.18
CA VAL A 133 1.64 9.70 2.96
C VAL A 133 2.69 10.65 2.38
N ASN A 134 2.65 10.90 1.07
CA ASN A 134 3.54 11.83 0.39
C ASN A 134 2.73 12.87 -0.40
N SER A 135 2.55 14.05 0.19
CA SER A 135 1.91 15.20 -0.46
C SER A 135 2.79 15.94 -1.47
N ASP A 136 4.10 15.70 -1.44
CA ASP A 136 5.11 16.53 -2.11
C ASP A 136 5.70 15.87 -3.37
N SER A 137 5.16 14.72 -3.76
CA SER A 137 5.45 13.97 -4.99
C SER A 137 5.20 14.74 -6.29
N GLY A 138 4.45 15.85 -6.21
CA GLY A 138 4.02 16.68 -7.33
C GLY A 138 2.89 16.06 -8.18
N ASP A 139 2.32 14.94 -7.74
CA ASP A 139 1.06 14.44 -8.30
C ASP A 139 -0.12 15.31 -7.85
N ASN A 140 -1.13 15.43 -8.72
CA ASN A 140 -2.40 16.07 -8.41
C ASN A 140 -3.39 15.04 -7.84
N LEU A 141 -2.94 14.27 -6.85
CA LEU A 141 -3.77 13.34 -6.10
C LEU A 141 -4.32 14.02 -4.84
N PRO A 142 -5.55 13.68 -4.41
CA PRO A 142 -6.13 14.31 -3.24
C PRO A 142 -5.31 13.96 -1.99
N ALA A 143 -5.18 14.93 -1.08
CA ALA A 143 -4.48 14.74 0.19
C ALA A 143 -5.17 13.70 1.09
N THR A 144 -6.46 13.49 0.86
CA THR A 144 -7.27 12.51 1.58
C THR A 144 -8.17 11.74 0.64
N LEU A 145 -8.46 10.49 0.96
CA LEU A 145 -9.30 9.62 0.14
C LEU A 145 -10.07 8.63 1.02
N THR A 146 -11.35 8.45 0.75
CA THR A 146 -12.15 7.35 1.29
C THR A 146 -12.16 6.17 0.31
N VAL A 147 -12.46 4.98 0.81
CA VAL A 147 -12.54 3.75 0.00
C VAL A 147 -13.62 3.84 -1.09
N ASP A 148 -14.68 4.61 -0.85
CA ASP A 148 -15.80 4.77 -1.79
C ASP A 148 -15.50 5.76 -2.92
N GLU A 149 -14.53 6.66 -2.71
CA GLU A 149 -14.05 7.60 -3.73
C GLU A 149 -13.08 6.94 -4.73
N VAL A 150 -12.60 5.73 -4.43
CA VAL A 150 -11.85 4.92 -5.40
C VAL A 150 -12.83 4.44 -6.48
N PRO A 151 -12.60 4.79 -7.77
CA PRO A 151 -13.47 4.37 -8.86
C PRO A 151 -13.62 2.85 -8.90
N ALA A 152 -14.84 2.38 -9.13
CA ALA A 152 -15.05 0.99 -9.50
C ALA A 152 -14.39 0.71 -10.85
N SER A 153 -13.59 -0.35 -10.92
CA SER A 153 -12.98 -0.87 -12.15
C SER A 153 -13.90 -1.83 -12.87
#